data_AF-A0A450XG02-F1
#
_entry.id   AF-A0A450XG02-F1
#
_cell.length_a   1.000
_cell.length_b   1.000
_cell.length_c   1.000
_cell.angle_alpha   90.00
_cell.angle_beta   90.00
_cell.angle_gamma   90.00
#
_symmetry.space_group_name_H-M   'P 1'
#
loop_
_entity.id
_entity.type
_entity.pdbx_description
1 polymer ?
#
loop_
_entity_poly.entity_id
_entity_poly.type
_entity_poly.pdbx_seq_one_letter_code
_entity_poly.pdbx_strand_id
1 'polypeptide(L)'
;MKRFPDIIRDNLDEWVWAFKNNEVPDEFTAPGIHALKEKFDYLKMNEAERRRFEAHVDHTRSEWGTITHAREEGREEGMQLGKEKGLEEGIKQGVHERSLEIARVLKREGLPPARIAEIAGISLSELEDL
;
A
#
# COMPACT_ATOMS: atom_id res chain seq x y z
N MET A 1 57.76 12.20 3.76
CA MET A 1 56.37 11.78 3.48
C MET A 1 55.82 12.72 2.41
N LYS A 2 55.39 12.22 1.25
CA LYS A 2 54.83 13.07 0.18
C LYS A 2 53.45 13.57 0.62
N ARG A 3 53.24 14.89 0.64
CA ARG A 3 51.93 15.50 0.94
C ARG A 3 51.08 15.52 -0.33
N PHE A 4 49.76 15.35 -0.17
CA PHE A 4 48.80 15.50 -1.26
C PHE A 4 48.85 16.94 -1.81
N PRO A 5 49.05 17.14 -3.13
CA PRO A 5 49.31 18.45 -3.72
C PRO A 5 48.04 19.28 -3.99
N ASP A 6 46.86 18.87 -3.50
CA ASP A 6 45.56 19.51 -3.79
C ASP A 6 45.22 19.56 -5.29
N ILE A 7 45.66 18.55 -6.04
CA ILE A 7 45.32 18.38 -7.45
C ILE A 7 44.36 17.19 -7.55
N ILE A 8 43.15 17.41 -8.07
CA ILE A 8 42.13 16.38 -8.27
C ILE A 8 42.29 15.79 -9.67
N ARG A 9 42.56 14.48 -9.77
CA ARG A 9 42.73 13.79 -11.06
C ARG A 9 41.77 12.62 -11.23
N ASP A 10 41.38 12.02 -10.12
CA ASP A 10 40.49 10.86 -10.09
C ASP A 10 39.60 10.88 -8.83
N ASN A 11 38.75 9.87 -8.73
CA ASN A 11 37.83 9.71 -7.61
C ASN A 11 38.55 9.60 -6.26
N LEU A 12 39.76 9.01 -6.20
CA LEU A 12 40.49 8.88 -4.94
C LEU A 12 40.99 10.25 -4.47
N ASP A 13 41.45 11.09 -5.39
CA ASP A 13 41.87 12.46 -5.08
C ASP A 13 40.70 13.31 -4.55
N GLU A 14 39.49 13.13 -5.10
CA GLU A 14 38.26 13.76 -4.56
C GLU A 14 38.03 13.37 -3.10
N TRP A 15 38.13 12.07 -2.77
CA TRP A 15 38.00 11.60 -1.39
C TRP A 15 39.09 12.18 -0.48
N VAL A 16 40.36 12.18 -0.92
CA VAL A 16 41.48 12.72 -0.14
C VAL A 16 41.30 14.21 0.13
N TRP A 17 40.87 14.98 -0.87
CA TRP A 17 40.57 16.39 -0.70
C TRP A 17 39.40 16.61 0.25
N ALA A 18 38.33 15.83 0.12
CA ALA A 18 37.14 15.97 0.95
C ALA A 18 37.44 15.75 2.44
N PHE A 19 38.19 14.71 2.77
CA PHE A 19 38.60 14.45 4.15
C PHE A 19 39.60 15.48 4.69
N LYS A 20 40.48 16.01 3.83
CA LYS A 20 41.44 17.04 4.24
C LYS A 20 40.74 18.35 4.60
N ASN A 21 39.70 18.72 3.85
CA ASN A 21 39.01 20.01 3.99
C ASN A 21 37.68 19.93 4.77
N ASN A 22 37.22 18.72 5.12
CA ASN A 22 35.91 18.48 5.73
C ASN A 22 34.76 19.10 4.91
N GLU A 23 34.85 18.99 3.59
CA GLU A 23 33.91 19.57 2.64
C GLU A 23 33.85 18.71 1.39
N VAL A 24 32.69 18.65 0.75
CA VAL A 24 32.52 17.97 -0.54
C VAL A 24 31.90 19.00 -1.49
N PRO A 25 32.66 19.51 -2.47
CA PRO A 25 32.16 20.37 -3.54
C PRO A 25 31.09 19.65 -4.36
N ASP A 26 30.16 20.40 -4.95
CA ASP A 26 29.05 19.85 -5.74
C ASP A 26 29.52 19.17 -7.04
N GLU A 27 30.66 19.62 -7.57
CA GLU A 27 31.30 19.06 -8.75
C GLU A 27 31.97 17.70 -8.52
N PHE A 28 32.12 17.24 -7.28
CA PHE A 28 32.72 15.92 -7.00
C PHE A 28 31.73 14.81 -7.35
N THR A 29 32.20 13.82 -8.10
CA THR A 29 31.35 12.75 -8.67
C THR A 29 31.76 11.35 -8.24
N ALA A 30 32.78 11.22 -7.38
CA ALA A 30 33.22 9.95 -6.86
C ALA A 30 32.03 9.16 -6.27
N PRO A 31 31.88 7.87 -6.62
CA PRO A 31 30.73 7.09 -6.19
C PRO A 31 30.54 7.13 -4.67
N GLY A 32 29.38 7.64 -4.23
CA GLY A 32 29.01 7.75 -2.82
C GLY A 32 29.55 8.98 -2.07
N ILE A 33 30.26 9.91 -2.71
CA ILE A 33 30.88 11.05 -2.03
C ILE A 33 29.86 12.06 -1.49
N HIS A 34 28.67 12.16 -2.09
CA HIS A 34 27.59 13.00 -1.55
C HIS A 34 27.05 12.51 -0.21
N ALA A 35 27.14 11.20 0.10
CA ALA A 35 26.80 10.71 1.44
C ALA A 35 27.79 11.24 2.50
N LEU A 36 29.05 11.50 2.11
CA LEU A 36 30.01 12.18 2.97
C LEU A 36 29.67 13.66 3.13
N LYS A 37 29.19 14.31 2.07
CA LYS A 37 28.69 15.70 2.11
C LYS A 37 27.61 15.86 3.18
N GLU A 38 26.58 15.02 3.12
CA GLU A 38 25.48 15.02 4.10
C GLU A 38 25.99 14.85 5.55
N LYS A 39 26.99 13.98 5.77
CA LYS A 39 27.60 13.79 7.08
C LYS A 39 28.37 15.02 7.54
N PHE A 40 29.15 15.66 6.67
CA PHE A 40 29.87 16.89 7.03
C PHE A 40 28.91 18.03 7.33
N ASP A 41 27.86 18.20 6.53
CA ASP A 41 26.84 19.22 6.76
C ASP A 41 26.17 19.01 8.12
N TYR A 42 25.79 17.78 8.46
CA TYR A 42 25.26 17.43 9.77
C TYR A 42 26.23 17.71 10.92
N LEU A 43 27.52 17.37 10.77
CA LEU A 43 28.53 17.62 11.81
C LEU A 43 28.82 19.12 12.01
N LYS A 44 28.71 19.93 10.96
CA LYS A 44 28.87 21.38 11.00
C LYS A 44 27.68 22.09 11.67
N MET A 45 26.51 21.46 11.74
CA MET A 45 25.34 22.03 12.42
C MET A 45 25.62 22.25 13.91
N ASN A 46 25.19 23.42 14.39
CA ASN A 46 25.13 23.69 15.82
C ASN A 46 23.97 22.94 16.50
N GLU A 47 23.89 23.00 17.82
CA GLU A 47 22.90 22.24 18.60
C GLU A 47 21.45 22.63 18.27
N ALA A 48 21.18 23.92 18.04
CA ALA A 48 19.85 24.39 17.68
C ALA A 48 19.44 23.95 16.27
N GLU A 49 20.39 23.94 15.33
CA GLU A 49 20.19 23.45 13.96
C GLU A 49 19.93 21.94 13.93
N ARG A 50 20.74 21.15 14.66
CA ARG A 50 20.52 19.70 14.77
C ARG A 50 19.15 19.36 15.33
N ARG A 51 18.75 20.01 16.43
CA ARG A 51 17.43 19.76 17.03
C ARG A 51 16.28 20.04 16.05
N ARG A 52 16.39 21.10 15.25
CA ARG A 52 15.36 21.41 14.22
C ARG A 52 15.36 20.36 13.11
N PHE A 53 16.53 19.93 12.66
CA PHE A 53 16.67 18.90 11.64
C PHE A 53 16.10 17.56 12.12
N GLU A 54 16.48 17.09 13.31
CA GLU A 54 15.96 15.87 13.92
C GLU A 54 14.44 15.93 14.13
N ALA A 55 13.92 17.03 14.67
CA ALA A 55 12.48 17.21 14.86
C ALA A 55 11.71 17.17 13.53
N HIS A 56 12.26 17.73 12.45
CA HIS A 56 11.66 17.66 11.12
C HIS A 56 11.68 16.24 10.55
N VAL A 57 12.78 15.51 10.73
CA VAL A 57 12.91 14.10 10.30
C VAL A 57 11.91 13.22 11.06
N ASP A 58 11.81 13.40 12.38
CA ASP A 58 10.88 12.65 13.23
C ASP A 58 9.43 12.95 12.91
N HIS A 59 9.08 14.22 12.68
CA HIS A 59 7.74 14.61 12.22
C HIS A 59 7.38 13.91 10.91
N THR A 60 8.27 14.00 9.92
CA THR A 60 8.05 13.39 8.59
C THR A 60 7.91 11.86 8.70
N ARG A 61 8.73 11.20 9.53
CA ARG A 61 8.61 9.76 9.79
C ARG A 61 7.31 9.39 10.50
N SER A 62 6.90 10.18 11.49
CA SER A 62 5.66 9.96 12.22
C SER A 62 4.44 10.12 11.32
N GLU A 63 4.37 11.18 10.52
CA GLU A 63 3.30 11.39 9.55
C GLU A 63 3.24 10.25 8.53
N TRP A 64 4.39 9.82 8.02
CA TRP A 64 4.47 8.68 7.10
C TRP A 64 4.04 7.37 7.76
N GLY A 65 4.37 7.17 9.03
CA GLY A 65 3.90 6.04 9.84
C GLY A 65 2.38 6.05 10.00
N THR A 66 1.79 7.19 10.35
CA THR A 66 0.34 7.35 10.48
C THR A 66 -0.38 7.09 9.16
N ILE A 67 0.11 7.62 8.04
CA ILE A 67 -0.49 7.40 6.72
C ILE A 67 -0.37 5.93 6.30
N THR A 68 0.79 5.32 6.51
CA THR A 68 1.01 3.91 6.18
C THR A 68 0.06 3.02 6.98
N HIS A 69 -0.04 3.25 8.29
CA HIS A 69 -0.95 2.49 9.16
C HIS A 69 -2.41 2.65 8.73
N ALA A 70 -2.88 3.88 8.50
CA ALA A 70 -4.25 4.13 8.06
C ALA A 70 -4.58 3.47 6.70
N ARG A 71 -3.60 3.38 5.78
CA ARG A 71 -3.77 2.67 4.51
C ARG A 71 -3.83 1.16 4.69
N GLU A 72 -3.03 0.61 5.59
CA GLU A 72 -3.05 -0.81 5.93
C GLU A 72 -4.39 -1.20 6.55
N GLU A 73 -4.85 -0.46 7.55
CA GLU A 73 -6.16 -0.67 8.19
C GLU A 73 -7.30 -0.55 7.18
N GLY A 74 -7.34 0.52 6.37
CA GLY A 74 -8.39 0.71 5.37
C GLY A 74 -8.42 -0.40 4.30
N ARG A 75 -7.26 -0.97 3.94
CA ARG A 75 -7.17 -2.11 3.03
C ARG A 75 -7.70 -3.39 3.68
N GLU A 76 -7.36 -3.63 4.94
CA GLU A 76 -7.81 -4.80 5.69
C GLU A 76 -9.33 -4.76 5.91
N GLU A 77 -9.86 -3.64 6.38
CA GLU A 77 -11.30 -3.43 6.53
C GLU A 77 -12.05 -3.59 5.21
N GLY A 78 -11.53 -2.98 4.12
CA GLY A 78 -12.15 -3.09 2.80
C GLY A 78 -12.19 -4.54 2.27
N MET A 79 -11.13 -5.32 2.51
CA MET A 79 -11.07 -6.74 2.15
C MET A 79 -12.08 -7.56 2.96
N GLN A 80 -12.17 -7.32 4.26
CA GLN A 80 -13.08 -8.04 5.15
C GLN A 80 -14.55 -7.75 4.77
N LEU A 81 -14.90 -6.47 4.63
CA LEU A 81 -16.25 -6.06 4.24
C LEU A 81 -16.62 -6.58 2.85
N GLY A 82 -15.69 -6.54 1.89
CA GLY A 82 -15.90 -7.08 0.55
C GLY A 82 -16.15 -8.59 0.57
N LYS A 83 -15.41 -9.34 1.38
CA LYS A 83 -15.58 -10.78 1.53
C LYS A 83 -16.92 -11.12 2.18
N GLU A 84 -17.31 -10.41 3.23
CA GLU A 84 -18.60 -10.62 3.91
C GLU A 84 -19.78 -10.35 2.98
N LYS A 85 -19.79 -9.19 2.32
CA LYS A 85 -20.85 -8.85 1.35
C LYS A 85 -20.91 -9.84 0.20
N GLY A 86 -19.76 -10.19 -0.38
CA GLY A 86 -19.69 -11.15 -1.48
C GLY A 86 -20.18 -12.54 -1.07
N LEU A 87 -19.89 -12.99 0.15
CA LEU A 87 -20.39 -14.26 0.66
C LEU A 87 -21.91 -14.21 0.87
N GLU A 88 -22.44 -13.14 1.46
CA GLU A 88 -23.87 -12.97 1.70
C GLU A 88 -24.66 -12.92 0.38
N GLU A 89 -24.22 -12.11 -0.58
CA GLU A 89 -24.81 -12.01 -1.91
C GLU A 89 -24.73 -13.35 -2.66
N GLY A 90 -23.57 -14.03 -2.60
CA GLY A 90 -23.39 -15.34 -3.21
C GLY A 90 -24.32 -16.42 -2.62
N ILE A 91 -24.51 -16.44 -1.30
CA ILE A 91 -25.44 -17.37 -0.66
C ILE A 91 -26.88 -17.06 -1.07
N LYS A 92 -27.29 -15.79 -1.04
CA LYS A 92 -28.64 -15.38 -1.45
C LYS A 92 -28.93 -15.76 -2.89
N GLN A 93 -28.00 -15.47 -3.80
CA GLN A 93 -28.13 -15.83 -5.21
C GLN A 93 -28.19 -17.35 -5.40
N GLY A 94 -27.31 -18.12 -4.74
CA GLY A 94 -27.31 -19.58 -4.84
C GLY A 94 -28.59 -20.23 -4.31
N VAL A 95 -29.13 -19.73 -3.19
CA VAL A 95 -30.43 -20.20 -2.66
C VAL A 95 -31.55 -19.90 -3.65
N HIS A 96 -31.58 -18.69 -4.21
CA HIS A 96 -32.59 -18.29 -5.17
C HIS A 96 -32.52 -19.11 -6.47
N GLU A 97 -31.32 -19.29 -7.04
CA GLU A 97 -31.10 -20.14 -8.22
C GLU A 97 -31.58 -21.57 -7.97
N ARG A 98 -31.28 -22.12 -6.78
CA ARG A 98 -31.74 -23.45 -6.39
C ARG A 98 -33.27 -23.54 -6.31
N SER A 99 -33.92 -22.52 -5.76
CA SER A 99 -35.38 -22.41 -5.74
C SER A 99 -35.98 -22.40 -7.15
N LEU A 100 -35.38 -21.66 -8.09
CA LEU A 100 -35.82 -21.66 -9.50
C LEU A 100 -35.63 -23.02 -10.17
N GLU A 101 -34.53 -23.73 -9.91
CA GLU A 101 -34.33 -25.09 -10.42
C GLU A 101 -35.40 -26.06 -9.94
N ILE A 102 -35.74 -26.02 -8.65
CA ILE A 102 -36.80 -26.84 -8.07
C ILE A 102 -38.13 -26.51 -8.75
N ALA A 103 -38.45 -25.23 -8.91
CA ALA A 103 -39.67 -24.81 -9.59
C ALA A 103 -39.77 -25.35 -11.03
N ARG A 104 -38.67 -25.33 -11.81
CA ARG A 104 -38.62 -25.90 -13.17
C ARG A 104 -38.88 -27.40 -13.19
N VAL A 105 -38.35 -28.14 -12.21
CA VAL A 105 -38.60 -29.58 -12.09
C VAL A 105 -40.08 -29.84 -11.81
N LEU A 106 -40.65 -29.19 -10.80
CA LEU A 106 -42.05 -29.39 -10.40
C LEU A 106 -43.04 -28.94 -11.49
N LYS A 107 -42.71 -27.88 -12.24
CA LYS A 107 -43.50 -27.42 -13.40
C LYS A 107 -43.54 -28.49 -14.50
N ARG A 108 -42.41 -29.16 -14.78
CA ARG A 108 -42.36 -30.28 -15.74
C ARG A 108 -43.13 -31.51 -15.26
N GLU A 109 -43.21 -31.74 -13.96
CA GLU A 109 -44.04 -32.80 -13.36
C GLU A 109 -45.54 -32.47 -13.36
N GLY A 110 -45.93 -31.26 -13.77
CA GLY A 110 -47.34 -30.87 -13.92
C GLY A 110 -48.02 -30.46 -12.62
N LEU A 111 -47.26 -30.07 -11.59
CA LEU A 111 -47.85 -29.62 -10.33
C LEU A 111 -48.61 -28.28 -10.51
N PRO A 112 -49.66 -28.03 -9.72
CA PRO A 112 -50.36 -26.75 -9.75
C PRO A 112 -49.44 -25.58 -9.39
N PRO A 113 -49.55 -24.41 -10.07
CA PRO A 113 -48.66 -23.26 -9.83
C PRO A 113 -48.57 -22.80 -8.37
N ALA A 114 -49.71 -22.77 -7.67
CA ALA A 114 -49.76 -22.43 -6.25
C ALA A 114 -48.91 -23.38 -5.38
N ARG A 115 -48.90 -24.68 -5.71
CA ARG A 115 -48.11 -25.67 -4.98
C ARG A 115 -46.63 -25.60 -5.33
N ILE A 116 -46.29 -25.25 -6.56
CA ILE A 116 -44.89 -25.04 -6.98
C ILE A 116 -44.30 -23.84 -6.25
N ALA A 117 -45.00 -22.70 -6.23
CA ALA A 117 -44.57 -21.49 -5.53
C ALA A 117 -44.30 -21.76 -4.05
N GLU A 118 -45.20 -22.51 -3.40
CA GLU A 118 -45.05 -22.92 -1.99
C GLU A 118 -43.82 -23.82 -1.75
N ILE A 119 -43.61 -24.85 -2.58
CA ILE A 119 -42.51 -25.82 -2.39
C ILE A 119 -41.15 -25.20 -2.74
N ALA A 120 -41.08 -24.45 -3.84
CA ALA A 120 -39.86 -23.82 -4.30
C ALA A 120 -39.51 -22.55 -3.52
N GLY A 121 -40.47 -21.97 -2.79
CA GLY A 121 -40.28 -20.73 -2.05
C GLY A 121 -40.08 -19.51 -2.95
N ILE A 122 -40.75 -19.48 -4.10
CA ILE A 122 -40.73 -18.36 -5.05
C ILE A 122 -42.13 -17.76 -5.21
N SER A 123 -42.22 -16.52 -5.66
CA SER A 123 -43.50 -15.88 -5.95
C SER A 123 -44.15 -16.47 -7.21
N LEU A 124 -45.47 -16.30 -7.32
CA LEU A 124 -46.20 -16.71 -8.54
C LEU A 124 -45.75 -15.91 -9.76
N SER A 125 -45.40 -14.63 -9.58
CA SER A 125 -44.84 -13.80 -10.65
C SER A 125 -43.53 -14.38 -11.18
N GLU A 126 -42.60 -14.75 -10.29
CA GLU A 126 -41.34 -15.38 -10.69
C GLU A 126 -41.56 -16.73 -11.39
N LEU A 127 -42.61 -17.46 -11.00
CA LEU A 127 -42.98 -18.74 -11.62
C LEU A 127 -43.63 -18.56 -13.02
N GLU A 128 -44.35 -17.46 -13.22
CA GLU A 128 -44.93 -17.08 -14.52
C GLU A 128 -43.84 -16.71 -15.54
N ASP A 129 -42.76 -16.07 -15.06
CA ASP A 129 -41.59 -15.69 -15.87
C ASP A 129 -40.61 -16.86 -16.16
N LEU A 130 -40.86 -18.04 -15.57
CA LEU A 130 -40.00 -19.22 -15.56
C LEU A 130 -40.30 -20.24 -16.68
#